data_AF-A0A0Q9WS67-F1
#
_entry.id   AF-A0A0Q9WS67-F1
#
_cell.length_a   1.000
_cell.length_b   1.000
_cell.length_c   1.000
_cell.angle_alpha   90.00
_cell.angle_beta   90.00
_cell.angle_gamma   90.00
#
_symmetry.space_group_name_H-M   'P 1'
#
loop_
_entity.id
_entity.type
_entity.pdbx_description
1 polymer ?
#
loop_
_entity_poly.entity_id
_entity_poly.type
_entity_poly.pdbx_seq_one_letter_code
_entity_poly.pdbx_strand_id
1 'polypeptide(L)'
;MGTTHEQMGQTHWSPVDYTEFESKVEYRKPEQYSKLGLDPVFNFTHYLFNRTMTDQPALPEGYLILKSTDTLLMGPKTEMNDWRDLLWMYWTYLLFVSFLIFLIIIVPFLAVCYCCFCCCRRCPRGCPPCTGARDARRRLLCGFLLLLLILLLLLGSIIALLANILIDKGFGETRELMKRSSDDTCRFLNDISAHINHLLGNNFEETVNHLTDMVNTAPNHIFLDLGDTSEANAVEEMERIFDNMPKALRLMMDVNVLEKELRFLTCQLRDGVRGVRREATQACLLSNNLRCNKFIRYSSIQYMDSTTCLHIDQLPDSTLYVEGMKKLINAKLSMVAKNALLRLQDVKNAISKQLEKVGPPLITSLNKGRDVFMFEANKIRNLIERIVSDIHFNTLRSSKSFEGLYEKFAVDRSRINLAICILLILIVILLIVALILGCFLSKGLAALLLFW
;
A
#
# COMPACT_ATOMS: atom_id res chain seq x y z
N MET A 1 -30.34 1.00 -14.17
CA MET A 1 -31.66 0.53 -14.67
C MET A 1 -31.44 -0.89 -15.11
N GLY A 2 -31.88 -1.85 -14.28
CA GLY A 2 -31.77 -3.28 -14.59
C GLY A 2 -33.07 -3.84 -15.16
N THR A 3 -33.00 -5.02 -15.76
CA THR A 3 -34.17 -5.79 -16.24
C THR A 3 -35.13 -6.10 -15.08
N THR A 4 -36.37 -6.49 -15.39
CA THR A 4 -37.40 -6.70 -14.35
C THR A 4 -37.01 -7.81 -13.37
N HIS A 5 -36.29 -8.84 -13.81
CA HIS A 5 -35.76 -9.88 -12.92
C HIS A 5 -34.54 -9.41 -12.08
N GLU A 6 -33.69 -8.51 -12.60
CA GLU A 6 -32.62 -7.86 -11.82
C GLU A 6 -33.17 -7.00 -10.68
N GLN A 7 -34.31 -6.33 -10.91
CA GLN A 7 -35.02 -5.57 -9.88
C GLN A 7 -35.64 -6.46 -8.79
N MET A 8 -35.92 -7.73 -9.10
CA MET A 8 -36.38 -8.74 -8.13
C MET A 8 -35.22 -9.41 -7.36
N GLY A 9 -33.99 -8.95 -7.53
CA GLY A 9 -32.83 -9.39 -6.75
C GLY A 9 -32.03 -10.55 -7.36
N GLN A 10 -32.33 -10.95 -8.60
CA GLN A 10 -31.46 -11.89 -9.33
C GLN A 10 -30.32 -11.11 -9.99
N THR A 11 -29.11 -11.20 -9.42
CA THR A 11 -27.91 -10.63 -10.05
C THR A 11 -27.61 -11.38 -11.35
N HIS A 12 -27.69 -10.69 -12.48
CA HIS A 12 -27.57 -11.29 -13.81
C HIS A 12 -26.16 -11.80 -14.10
N TRP A 13 -25.14 -11.05 -13.68
CA TRP A 13 -23.73 -11.44 -13.73
C TRP A 13 -23.03 -10.92 -12.48
N SER A 14 -22.74 -11.80 -11.52
CA SER A 14 -21.94 -11.42 -10.35
C SER A 14 -20.51 -11.05 -10.79
N PRO A 15 -19.86 -10.09 -10.11
CA PRO A 15 -18.41 -9.93 -10.26
C PRO A 15 -17.70 -11.20 -9.78
N VAL A 16 -16.48 -11.42 -10.27
CA VAL A 16 -15.62 -12.50 -9.78
C VAL A 16 -15.14 -12.14 -8.38
N ASP A 17 -15.38 -13.02 -7.41
CA ASP A 17 -14.81 -12.90 -6.06
C ASP A 17 -13.39 -13.48 -6.06
N TYR A 18 -12.39 -12.60 -6.07
CA TYR A 18 -10.98 -12.98 -6.04
C TYR A 18 -10.51 -13.25 -4.63
N THR A 19 -9.67 -14.28 -4.45
CA THR A 19 -8.92 -14.43 -3.20
C THR A 19 -7.82 -13.37 -3.10
N GLU A 20 -7.69 -12.75 -1.92
CA GLU A 20 -6.64 -11.75 -1.66
C GLU A 20 -5.31 -12.43 -1.32
N PHE A 21 -4.20 -11.87 -1.83
CA PHE A 21 -2.86 -12.31 -1.46
C PHE A 21 -2.40 -11.64 -0.16
N GLU A 22 -2.15 -12.45 0.88
CA GLU A 22 -1.56 -11.99 2.13
C GLU A 22 -0.06 -12.30 2.19
N SER A 23 0.78 -11.26 2.21
CA SER A 23 2.22 -11.40 2.45
C SER A 23 2.48 -11.73 3.91
N LYS A 24 3.27 -12.80 4.16
CA LYS A 24 3.67 -13.25 5.51
C LYS A 24 5.12 -12.89 5.84
N VAL A 25 5.74 -12.00 5.07
CA VAL A 25 7.17 -11.71 5.19
C VAL A 25 7.45 -10.65 6.26
N GLU A 26 8.23 -11.05 7.27
CA GLU A 26 8.78 -10.14 8.27
C GLU A 26 10.18 -9.67 7.87
N TYR A 27 10.31 -8.36 7.69
CA TYR A 27 11.58 -7.68 7.41
C TYR A 27 12.29 -7.27 8.69
N ARG A 28 13.62 -7.25 8.66
CA ARG A 28 14.42 -6.79 9.81
C ARG A 28 14.42 -5.26 9.84
N LYS A 29 14.30 -4.69 11.05
CA LYS A 29 14.35 -3.24 11.24
C LYS A 29 15.79 -2.72 11.06
N PRO A 30 15.98 -1.51 10.49
CA PRO A 30 17.29 -0.89 10.45
C PRO A 30 17.78 -0.59 11.87
N GLU A 31 19.02 -0.98 12.17
CA GLU A 31 19.67 -0.65 13.45
C GLU A 31 20.08 0.82 13.47
N GLN A 32 19.86 1.49 14.60
CA GLN A 32 20.38 2.84 14.83
C GLN A 32 21.76 2.73 15.46
N TYR A 33 22.78 3.17 14.72
CA TYR A 33 24.16 3.14 15.18
C TYR A 33 24.54 4.43 15.92
N SER A 34 25.15 4.27 17.11
CA SER A 34 25.65 5.40 17.90
C SER A 34 26.94 5.94 17.29
N LYS A 35 26.95 7.25 17.02
CA LYS A 35 28.09 7.98 16.44
C LYS A 35 29.08 8.53 17.47
N LEU A 36 28.95 8.12 18.74
CA LEU A 36 29.84 8.49 19.86
C LEU A 36 30.14 10.00 19.99
N GLY A 37 29.22 10.87 19.54
CA GLY A 37 29.37 12.33 19.62
C GLY A 37 30.35 12.95 18.63
N LEU A 38 30.85 12.20 17.63
CA LEU A 38 31.80 12.69 16.61
C LEU A 38 31.14 13.37 15.41
N ASP A 39 29.82 13.54 15.41
CA ASP A 39 29.07 14.25 14.37
C ASP A 39 29.64 15.62 13.95
N PRO A 40 29.98 16.55 14.85
CA PRO A 40 30.52 17.85 14.45
C PRO A 40 31.88 17.73 13.76
N VAL A 41 32.72 16.78 14.18
CA VAL A 41 34.03 16.53 13.58
C VAL A 41 33.86 15.99 12.16
N PHE A 42 32.96 15.03 11.97
CA PHE A 42 32.67 14.50 10.63
C PHE A 42 32.08 15.57 9.70
N ASN A 43 31.14 16.38 10.19
CA ASN A 43 30.57 17.47 9.40
C ASN A 43 31.63 18.49 8.97
N PHE A 44 32.54 18.87 9.88
CA PHE A 44 33.66 19.76 9.54
C PHE A 44 34.62 19.13 8.53
N THR A 45 34.93 17.84 8.72
CA THR A 45 35.84 17.09 7.85
C THR A 45 35.26 16.95 6.44
N HIS A 46 33.97 16.61 6.31
CA HIS A 46 33.27 16.57 5.03
C HIS A 46 33.20 17.94 4.36
N TYR A 47 32.94 19.00 5.13
CA TYR A 47 32.98 20.38 4.62
C TYR A 47 34.36 20.73 4.05
N LEU A 48 35.44 20.38 4.75
CA LEU A 48 36.81 20.62 4.30
C LEU A 48 37.11 19.84 3.02
N PHE A 49 36.83 18.52 3.01
CA PHE A 49 37.11 17.67 1.85
C PHE A 49 36.28 18.04 0.63
N ASN A 50 34.99 18.38 0.78
CA ASN A 50 34.17 18.82 -0.36
C ASN A 50 34.66 20.13 -0.98
N ARG A 51 35.39 20.95 -0.22
CA ARG A 51 35.91 22.24 -0.69
C ARG A 51 37.31 22.13 -1.28
N THR A 52 38.10 21.15 -0.84
CA THR A 52 39.49 20.93 -1.30
C THR A 52 39.59 19.85 -2.37
N MET A 53 38.67 18.90 -2.41
CA MET A 53 38.60 17.81 -3.37
C MET A 53 37.44 18.07 -4.34
N THR A 54 37.78 18.47 -5.57
CA THR A 54 36.79 18.85 -6.60
C THR A 54 36.53 17.72 -7.61
N ASP A 55 37.38 16.70 -7.63
CA ASP A 55 37.33 15.63 -8.64
C ASP A 55 36.51 14.43 -8.17
N GLN A 56 35.48 14.08 -8.94
CA GLN A 56 34.82 12.76 -8.86
C GLN A 56 35.51 11.82 -9.87
N PRO A 57 35.78 10.54 -9.56
CA PRO A 57 35.50 9.80 -8.31
C PRO A 57 36.55 10.02 -7.20
N ALA A 58 36.17 9.76 -5.95
CA ALA A 58 37.01 9.93 -4.76
C ALA A 58 38.25 9.00 -4.70
N LEU A 59 38.39 8.06 -5.64
CA LEU A 59 39.54 7.18 -5.78
C LEU A 59 39.87 7.04 -7.28
N PRO A 60 41.14 7.15 -7.71
CA PRO A 60 41.49 7.01 -9.12
C PRO A 60 41.20 5.59 -9.63
N GLU A 61 40.89 5.47 -10.92
CA GLU A 61 40.65 4.18 -11.55
C GLU A 61 41.88 3.25 -11.43
N GLY A 62 41.63 1.98 -11.13
CA GLY A 62 42.66 0.94 -11.07
C GLY A 62 43.23 0.62 -9.67
N TYR A 63 42.83 1.34 -8.61
CA TYR A 63 43.16 0.96 -7.22
C TYR A 63 42.16 -0.01 -6.61
N LEU A 64 40.90 0.09 -7.02
CA LEU A 64 39.84 -0.87 -6.76
C LEU A 64 39.31 -1.32 -8.12
N ILE A 65 39.31 -2.63 -8.36
CA ILE A 65 38.64 -3.21 -9.53
C ILE A 65 37.49 -4.07 -9.04
N LEU A 66 36.33 -3.85 -9.67
CA LEU A 66 35.22 -4.78 -9.65
C LEU A 66 35.54 -5.92 -10.63
N LYS A 67 36.05 -7.05 -10.12
CA LYS A 67 36.23 -8.23 -10.97
C LYS A 67 34.88 -8.94 -11.05
N SER A 68 34.32 -8.98 -12.27
CA SER A 68 32.98 -9.51 -12.61
C SER A 68 31.92 -9.16 -11.57
N THR A 69 31.38 -7.94 -11.65
CA THR A 69 30.18 -7.40 -10.96
C THR A 69 30.08 -7.48 -9.43
N ASP A 70 30.79 -8.38 -8.75
CA ASP A 70 30.41 -8.91 -7.44
C ASP A 70 31.58 -9.10 -6.48
N THR A 71 32.81 -8.75 -6.89
CA THR A 71 33.96 -8.72 -6.00
C THR A 71 34.77 -7.45 -6.12
N LEU A 72 34.91 -6.75 -4.99
CA LEU A 72 35.92 -5.73 -4.80
C LEU A 72 37.25 -6.43 -4.58
N LEU A 73 38.15 -6.30 -5.55
CA LEU A 73 39.54 -6.70 -5.43
C LEU A 73 40.42 -5.45 -5.45
N MET A 74 41.58 -5.58 -4.83
CA MET A 74 42.66 -4.63 -5.04
C MET A 74 42.99 -4.60 -6.53
N GLY A 75 42.99 -3.41 -7.13
CA GLY A 75 43.29 -3.26 -8.53
C GLY A 75 44.78 -3.50 -8.85
N PRO A 76 45.16 -3.53 -10.14
CA PRO A 76 46.47 -3.92 -10.60
C PRO A 76 47.51 -2.90 -10.16
N LYS A 77 47.11 -1.63 -9.98
CA LYS A 77 47.98 -0.58 -9.44
C LYS A 77 48.37 -0.84 -7.99
N THR A 78 47.48 -1.45 -7.20
CA THR A 78 47.75 -1.84 -5.81
C THR A 78 48.70 -3.04 -5.75
N GLU A 79 48.51 -4.03 -6.62
CA GLU A 79 49.41 -5.20 -6.72
C GLU A 79 50.79 -4.85 -7.29
N MET A 80 50.84 -3.94 -8.28
CA MET A 80 52.09 -3.42 -8.87
C MET A 80 52.74 -2.30 -8.05
N ASN A 81 52.18 -1.98 -6.87
CA ASN A 81 52.69 -0.96 -5.95
C ASN A 81 52.84 0.44 -6.59
N ASP A 82 51.97 0.78 -7.54
CA ASP A 82 51.98 2.04 -8.26
C ASP A 82 51.02 3.06 -7.62
N TRP A 83 51.57 3.88 -6.73
CA TRP A 83 50.82 4.86 -5.95
C TRP A 83 50.82 6.27 -6.56
N ARG A 84 51.43 6.45 -7.74
CA ARG A 84 51.66 7.78 -8.32
C ARG A 84 50.37 8.56 -8.51
N ASP A 85 49.35 7.94 -9.09
CA ASP A 85 48.07 8.61 -9.38
C ASP A 85 47.32 8.96 -8.09
N LEU A 86 47.36 8.07 -7.09
CA LEU A 86 46.80 8.34 -5.77
C LEU A 86 47.53 9.52 -5.10
N LEU A 87 48.86 9.48 -5.06
CA LEU A 87 49.67 10.53 -4.42
C LEU A 87 49.51 11.88 -5.13
N TRP A 88 49.33 11.88 -6.46
CA TRP A 88 49.10 13.10 -7.23
C TRP A 88 47.73 13.72 -6.89
N MET A 89 46.68 12.90 -6.78
CA MET A 89 45.35 13.37 -6.39
C MET A 89 45.33 13.93 -4.96
N TYR A 90 46.11 13.34 -4.04
CA TYR A 90 46.22 13.81 -2.65
C TYR A 90 47.41 14.76 -2.41
N TRP A 91 47.99 15.36 -3.45
CA TRP A 91 49.23 16.12 -3.35
C TRP A 91 49.18 17.26 -2.32
N THR A 92 48.09 18.03 -2.27
CA THR A 92 47.91 19.13 -1.31
C THR A 92 47.94 18.64 0.14
N TYR A 93 47.31 17.49 0.40
CA TYR A 93 47.31 16.88 1.73
C TYR A 93 48.70 16.34 2.08
N LEU A 94 49.36 15.67 1.13
CA LEU A 94 50.72 15.15 1.33
C LEU A 94 51.74 16.26 1.58
N LEU A 95 51.62 17.40 0.91
CA LEU A 95 52.45 18.57 1.15
C LEU A 95 52.29 19.03 2.60
N PHE A 96 51.05 19.13 3.09
CA PHE A 96 50.77 19.52 4.47
C PHE A 96 51.31 18.50 5.49
N VAL A 97 51.11 17.20 5.25
CA VAL A 97 51.66 16.13 6.11
C VAL A 97 53.19 16.15 6.10
N SER A 98 53.81 16.30 4.93
CA SER A 98 55.27 16.40 4.78
C SER A 98 55.83 17.61 5.54
N PHE A 99 55.15 18.76 5.45
CA PHE A 99 55.50 19.96 6.21
C PHE A 99 55.43 19.73 7.73
N LEU A 100 54.40 19.04 8.21
CA LEU A 100 54.28 18.68 9.63
C LEU A 100 55.38 17.73 10.10
N ILE A 101 55.71 16.71 9.31
CA ILE A 101 56.81 15.77 9.62
C ILE A 101 58.15 16.51 9.66
N PHE A 102 58.40 17.39 8.69
CA PHE A 102 59.59 18.23 8.66
C PHE A 102 59.71 19.11 9.91
N LEU A 103 58.60 19.69 10.37
CA LEU A 103 58.55 20.46 11.60
C LEU A 103 58.81 19.60 12.85
N ILE A 104 58.23 18.40 12.92
CA ILE A 104 58.47 17.43 14.01
C ILE A 104 59.96 17.06 14.10
N ILE A 105 60.66 16.97 12.97
CA ILE A 105 62.10 16.67 12.95
C ILE A 105 62.93 17.91 13.33
N ILE A 106 62.63 19.08 12.76
CA ILE A 106 63.47 20.27 12.95
C ILE A 106 63.34 20.89 14.35
N VAL A 107 62.14 20.88 14.93
CA VAL A 107 61.90 21.47 16.25
C VAL A 107 62.82 20.88 17.34
N PRO A 108 63.01 19.55 17.48
CA PRO A 108 63.96 19.00 18.45
C PRO A 108 65.41 19.35 18.11
N PHE A 109 65.80 19.39 16.83
CA PHE A 109 67.14 19.86 16.46
C PHE A 109 67.39 21.32 16.85
N LEU A 110 66.42 22.21 16.58
CA LEU A 110 66.48 23.60 17.01
C LEU A 110 66.50 23.72 18.53
N ALA A 111 65.73 22.90 19.25
CA ALA A 111 65.71 22.87 20.71
C ALA A 111 67.06 22.42 21.29
N VAL A 112 67.69 21.38 20.73
CA VAL A 112 69.01 20.89 21.14
C VAL A 112 70.08 21.92 20.79
N CYS A 113 70.08 22.48 19.57
CA CYS A 113 71.01 23.55 19.19
C CYS A 113 70.87 24.76 20.12
N TYR A 114 69.65 25.20 20.43
CA TYR A 114 69.42 26.30 21.35
C TYR A 114 69.90 25.96 22.77
N CYS A 115 69.65 24.74 23.25
CA CYS A 115 70.14 24.26 24.54
C CYS A 115 71.68 24.22 24.58
N CYS A 116 72.34 23.63 23.58
CA CYS A 116 73.80 23.54 23.51
C CYS A 116 74.48 24.91 23.32
N PHE A 117 73.95 25.78 22.45
CA PHE A 117 74.51 27.11 22.24
C PHE A 117 74.25 28.05 23.43
N CYS A 118 73.14 27.92 24.16
CA CYS A 118 72.89 28.70 25.38
C CYS A 118 73.58 28.13 26.64
N CYS A 119 73.79 26.80 26.73
CA CYS A 119 74.50 26.18 27.86
C CYS A 119 76.02 26.33 27.74
N CYS A 120 76.58 26.35 26.53
CA CYS A 120 78.03 26.46 26.31
C CYS A 120 78.53 27.90 26.04
N ARG A 121 77.65 28.85 25.69
CA ARG A 121 78.01 30.27 25.50
C ARG A 121 77.16 31.17 26.39
N ARG A 122 77.81 31.65 27.46
CA ARG A 122 77.33 32.59 28.49
C ARG A 122 76.34 33.62 27.90
N CYS A 123 75.04 33.41 28.09
CA CYS A 123 74.05 34.45 27.80
C CYS A 123 74.45 35.73 28.57
N PRO A 124 74.43 36.92 27.94
CA PRO A 124 74.59 38.16 28.69
C PRO A 124 73.45 38.20 29.70
N ARG A 125 73.79 38.10 31.00
CA ARG A 125 72.83 38.24 32.08
C ARG A 125 72.28 39.66 32.00
N GLY A 126 71.12 39.82 31.35
CA GLY A 126 70.33 41.05 31.49
C GLY A 126 70.10 41.34 32.97
N CYS A 127 70.08 42.62 33.33
CA CYS A 127 70.04 43.06 34.72
C CYS A 127 68.78 42.50 35.42
N PRO A 128 68.91 41.61 36.44
CA PRO A 128 67.78 40.87 37.02
C PRO A 128 66.65 41.73 37.65
N PRO A 129 66.87 42.95 38.18
CA PRO A 129 65.77 43.76 38.70
C PRO A 129 65.02 44.54 37.59
N CYS A 130 65.60 44.72 36.40
CA CYS A 130 65.04 45.58 35.35
C CYS A 130 64.18 44.84 34.32
N THR A 131 64.31 43.51 34.20
CA THR A 131 63.53 42.69 33.25
C THR A 131 62.54 41.73 33.91
N GLY A 132 62.48 41.68 35.24
CA GLY A 132 61.68 40.69 36.00
C GLY A 132 60.19 40.69 35.67
N ALA A 133 59.56 41.87 35.55
CA ALA A 133 58.13 41.98 35.21
C ALA A 133 57.83 41.56 33.75
N ARG A 134 58.76 41.84 32.82
CA ARG A 134 58.66 41.46 31.40
C ARG A 134 58.85 39.95 31.22
N ASP A 135 59.81 39.36 31.93
CA ASP A 135 60.07 37.92 31.94
C ASP A 135 58.92 37.15 32.60
N ALA A 136 58.31 37.67 33.67
CA ALA A 136 57.13 37.07 34.30
C ALA A 136 55.90 37.08 33.36
N ARG A 137 55.62 38.20 32.68
CA ARG A 137 54.52 38.31 31.71
C ARG A 137 54.71 37.39 30.50
N ARG A 138 55.95 37.28 30.00
CA ARG A 138 56.29 36.37 28.89
C ARG A 138 56.17 34.91 29.28
N ARG A 139 56.59 34.54 30.51
CA ARG A 139 56.38 33.19 31.06
C ARG A 139 54.91 32.85 31.21
N LEU A 140 54.08 33.78 31.66
CA LEU A 140 52.64 33.57 31.79
C LEU A 140 51.96 33.40 30.42
N LEU A 141 52.33 34.24 29.42
CA LEU A 141 51.82 34.11 28.06
C LEU A 141 52.27 32.79 27.39
N CYS A 142 53.55 32.43 27.53
CA CYS A 142 54.07 31.16 27.01
C CYS A 142 53.48 29.95 27.75
N GLY A 143 53.27 30.03 29.06
CA GLY A 143 52.59 28.99 29.84
C GLY A 143 51.13 28.83 29.44
N PHE A 144 50.42 29.93 29.19
CA PHE A 144 49.04 29.89 28.67
C PHE A 144 48.96 29.29 27.26
N LEU A 145 49.85 29.70 26.36
CA LEU A 145 49.95 29.11 25.01
C LEU A 145 50.28 27.61 25.06
N LEU A 146 51.18 27.20 25.96
CA LEU A 146 51.54 25.79 26.14
C LEU A 146 50.39 24.98 26.74
N LEU A 147 49.62 25.57 27.67
CA LEU A 147 48.41 24.97 28.21
C LEU A 147 47.32 24.81 27.13
N LEU A 148 47.09 25.83 26.30
CA LEU A 148 46.16 25.75 25.18
C LEU A 148 46.56 24.63 24.20
N LEU A 149 47.86 24.51 23.91
CA LEU A 149 48.40 23.47 23.04
C LEU A 149 48.21 22.07 23.64
N ILE A 150 48.43 21.89 24.95
CA ILE A 150 48.14 20.62 25.65
C ILE A 150 46.66 20.26 25.54
N LEU A 151 45.75 21.21 25.75
CA LEU A 151 44.31 20.96 25.64
C LEU A 151 43.90 20.53 24.22
N LEU A 152 44.44 21.18 23.19
CA LEU A 152 44.20 20.81 21.80
C LEU A 152 44.77 19.42 21.46
N LEU A 153 45.96 19.09 21.96
CA LEU A 153 46.55 17.75 21.77
C LEU A 153 45.72 16.66 22.44
N LEU A 154 45.25 16.90 23.68
CA LEU A 154 44.36 15.97 24.38
C LEU A 154 43.07 15.74 23.61
N LEU A 155 42.39 16.82 23.20
CA LEU A 155 41.15 16.73 22.43
C LEU A 155 41.36 16.00 21.09
N GLY A 156 42.46 16.30 20.38
CA GLY A 156 42.83 15.61 19.14
C GLY A 156 43.09 14.11 19.33
N SER A 157 43.77 13.74 20.42
CA SER A 157 44.04 12.32 20.76
C SER A 157 42.76 11.54 21.08
N ILE A 158 41.81 12.16 21.79
CA ILE A 158 40.51 11.57 22.10
C ILE A 158 39.70 11.35 20.82
N ILE A 159 39.67 12.34 19.92
CA ILE A 159 39.00 12.23 18.62
C ILE A 159 39.61 11.10 17.79
N ALA A 160 40.93 11.00 17.74
CA ALA A 160 41.63 9.94 17.00
C ALA A 160 41.30 8.54 17.53
N LEU A 161 41.22 8.37 18.85
CA LEU A 161 40.85 7.11 19.49
C LEU A 161 39.38 6.74 19.20
N LEU A 162 38.46 7.70 19.37
CA LEU A 162 37.03 7.47 19.09
C LEU A 162 36.77 7.17 17.61
N ALA A 163 37.47 7.87 16.70
CA ALA A 163 37.39 7.58 15.27
C ALA A 163 37.89 6.17 14.95
N ASN A 164 38.95 5.69 15.62
CA ASN A 164 39.45 4.33 15.44
C ASN A 164 38.41 3.27 15.81
N ILE A 165 37.77 3.44 16.98
CA ILE A 165 36.73 2.55 17.49
C ILE A 165 35.51 2.56 16.55
N LEU A 166 35.10 3.73 16.06
CA LEU A 166 33.99 3.83 15.11
C LEU A 166 34.29 3.13 13.78
N ILE A 167 35.51 3.26 13.25
CA ILE A 167 35.89 2.58 12.01
C ILE A 167 35.85 1.06 12.19
N ASP A 168 36.41 0.52 13.29
CA ASP A 168 36.40 -0.92 13.56
C ASP A 168 34.95 -1.44 13.74
N LYS A 169 34.11 -0.68 14.45
CA LYS A 169 32.68 -0.99 14.60
C LYS A 169 31.94 -0.93 13.25
N GLY A 170 32.21 0.08 12.44
CA GLY A 170 31.58 0.27 11.14
C GLY A 170 31.88 -0.87 10.16
N PHE A 171 33.09 -1.44 10.19
CA PHE A 171 33.41 -2.62 9.38
C PHE A 171 32.61 -3.85 9.80
N GLY A 172 32.50 -4.12 11.12
CA GLY A 172 31.71 -5.22 11.63
C GLY A 172 30.21 -5.07 11.31
N GLU A 173 29.68 -3.87 11.48
CA GLU A 173 28.26 -3.56 11.20
C GLU A 173 27.94 -3.64 9.71
N THR A 174 28.82 -3.14 8.83
CA THR A 174 28.62 -3.18 7.38
C THR A 174 28.51 -4.62 6.87
N ARG A 175 29.30 -5.55 7.42
CA ARG A 175 29.23 -6.98 7.10
C ARG A 175 27.86 -7.57 7.45
N GLU A 176 27.41 -7.36 8.68
CA GLU A 176 26.12 -7.89 9.13
C GLU A 176 24.95 -7.21 8.40
N LEU A 177 25.07 -5.91 8.11
CA LEU A 177 24.10 -5.18 7.30
C LEU A 177 24.01 -5.74 5.88
N MET A 178 25.13 -6.05 5.21
CA MET A 178 25.12 -6.67 3.88
C MET A 178 24.41 -8.03 3.88
N LYS A 179 24.69 -8.88 4.88
CA LYS A 179 24.02 -10.19 5.01
C LYS A 179 22.53 -10.05 5.24
N ARG A 180 22.13 -9.15 6.16
CA ARG A 180 20.70 -8.90 6.47
C ARG A 180 19.97 -8.29 5.28
N SER A 181 20.56 -7.31 4.61
CA SER A 181 19.99 -6.67 3.43
C SER A 181 19.81 -7.67 2.29
N SER A 182 20.77 -8.57 2.08
CA SER A 182 20.62 -9.67 1.13
C SER A 182 19.50 -10.64 1.52
N ASP A 183 19.44 -11.09 2.78
CA ASP A 183 18.38 -11.98 3.27
C ASP A 183 16.98 -11.36 3.08
N ASP A 184 16.82 -10.08 3.45
CA ASP A 184 15.56 -9.35 3.26
C ASP A 184 15.22 -9.17 1.77
N THR A 185 16.20 -8.91 0.91
CA THR A 185 16.00 -8.85 -0.54
C THR A 185 15.57 -10.20 -1.11
N CYS A 186 16.19 -11.30 -0.66
CA CYS A 186 15.80 -12.64 -1.04
C CYS A 186 14.37 -12.99 -0.60
N ARG A 187 13.99 -12.62 0.64
CA ARG A 187 12.61 -12.80 1.13
C ARG A 187 11.61 -12.00 0.32
N PHE A 188 11.92 -10.74 0.01
CA PHE A 188 11.08 -9.89 -0.83
C PHE A 188 10.88 -10.48 -2.23
N LEU A 189 11.96 -10.94 -2.87
CA LEU A 189 11.87 -11.58 -4.19
C LEU A 189 11.06 -12.87 -4.16
N ASN A 190 11.21 -13.69 -3.12
CA ASN A 190 10.41 -14.90 -2.93
C ASN A 190 8.92 -14.57 -2.72
N ASP A 191 8.61 -13.49 -1.98
CA ASP A 191 7.24 -13.01 -1.78
C ASP A 191 6.60 -12.54 -3.09
N ILE A 192 7.35 -11.78 -3.90
CA ILE A 192 6.92 -11.41 -5.25
C ILE A 192 6.65 -12.66 -6.09
N SER A 193 7.52 -13.66 -6.03
CA SER A 193 7.29 -14.90 -6.77
C SER A 193 6.01 -15.62 -6.33
N ALA A 194 5.71 -15.63 -5.02
CA ALA A 194 4.49 -16.20 -4.49
C ALA A 194 3.24 -15.40 -4.94
N HIS A 195 3.33 -14.07 -4.90
CA HIS A 195 2.27 -13.18 -5.35
C HIS A 195 1.98 -13.34 -6.84
N ILE A 196 3.00 -13.44 -7.69
CA ILE A 196 2.83 -13.67 -9.14
C ILE A 196 2.15 -15.01 -9.41
N ASN A 197 2.53 -16.07 -8.69
CA ASN A 197 1.86 -17.36 -8.81
C ASN A 197 0.40 -17.31 -8.34
N HIS A 198 0.11 -16.54 -7.29
CA HIS A 198 -1.26 -16.35 -6.83
C HIS A 198 -2.11 -15.57 -7.85
N LEU A 199 -1.58 -14.46 -8.38
CA LEU A 199 -2.28 -13.62 -9.35
C LEU A 199 -2.51 -14.33 -10.69
N LEU A 200 -1.45 -14.94 -11.27
CA LEU A 200 -1.53 -15.57 -12.59
C LEU A 200 -2.04 -17.01 -12.55
N GLY A 201 -2.00 -17.65 -11.38
CA GLY A 201 -2.53 -18.99 -11.15
C GLY A 201 -3.91 -18.95 -10.55
N ASN A 202 -3.97 -18.72 -9.24
CA ASN A 202 -5.19 -18.83 -8.46
C ASN A 202 -6.27 -17.86 -8.94
N ASN A 203 -5.97 -16.55 -9.05
CA ASN A 203 -6.99 -15.58 -9.47
C ASN A 203 -7.41 -15.76 -10.94
N PHE A 204 -6.48 -16.16 -11.81
CA PHE A 204 -6.86 -16.49 -13.19
C PHE A 204 -7.73 -17.75 -13.26
N GLU A 205 -7.43 -18.77 -12.44
CA GLU A 205 -8.26 -19.97 -12.32
C GLU A 205 -9.66 -19.66 -11.78
N GLU A 206 -9.76 -18.80 -10.76
CA GLU A 206 -11.04 -18.26 -10.26
C GLU A 206 -11.83 -17.57 -11.39
N THR A 207 -11.15 -16.77 -12.22
CA THR A 207 -11.76 -16.14 -13.40
C THR A 207 -12.26 -17.17 -14.41
N VAL A 208 -11.45 -18.19 -14.73
CA VAL A 208 -11.82 -19.25 -15.69
C VAL A 208 -13.01 -20.04 -15.17
N ASN A 209 -13.04 -20.37 -13.88
CA ASN A 209 -14.15 -21.07 -13.26
C ASN A 209 -15.44 -20.25 -13.31
N HIS A 210 -15.36 -18.96 -12.96
CA HIS A 210 -16.51 -18.05 -13.03
C HIS A 210 -17.01 -17.85 -14.47
N LEU A 211 -16.12 -17.66 -15.44
CA LEU A 211 -16.49 -17.55 -16.86
C LEU A 211 -17.07 -18.86 -17.40
N THR A 212 -16.57 -20.00 -16.94
CA THR A 212 -17.11 -21.31 -17.33
C THR A 212 -18.53 -21.49 -16.81
N ASP A 213 -18.79 -21.12 -15.55
CA ASP A 213 -20.14 -21.13 -14.98
C ASP A 213 -21.07 -20.17 -15.73
N MET A 214 -20.59 -18.96 -16.03
CA MET A 214 -21.30 -17.96 -16.83
C MET A 214 -21.72 -18.50 -18.20
N VAL A 215 -20.82 -19.19 -18.89
CA VAL A 215 -21.10 -19.80 -20.21
C VAL A 215 -22.14 -20.92 -20.11
N ASN A 216 -22.12 -21.70 -19.04
CA ASN A 216 -23.07 -22.79 -18.81
C ASN A 216 -24.47 -22.28 -18.44
N THR A 217 -24.57 -21.16 -17.72
CA THR A 217 -25.84 -20.55 -17.28
C THR A 217 -26.41 -19.55 -18.30
N ALA A 218 -25.59 -19.05 -19.22
CA ALA A 218 -25.98 -18.07 -20.23
C ALA A 218 -27.26 -18.37 -21.04
N PRO A 219 -27.58 -19.62 -21.44
CA PRO A 219 -28.83 -19.88 -22.17
C PRO A 219 -30.08 -19.48 -21.37
N ASN A 220 -30.05 -19.65 -20.05
CA ASN A 220 -31.17 -19.29 -19.18
C ASN A 220 -31.27 -17.78 -19.02
N HIS A 221 -30.14 -17.11 -18.78
CA HIS A 221 -30.08 -15.65 -18.65
C HIS A 221 -30.54 -14.94 -19.93
N ILE A 222 -30.03 -15.34 -21.10
CA ILE A 222 -30.46 -14.80 -22.40
C ILE A 222 -31.96 -15.03 -22.64
N PHE A 223 -32.50 -16.18 -22.21
CA PHE A 223 -33.93 -16.45 -22.34
C PHE A 223 -34.78 -15.58 -21.41
N LEU A 224 -34.31 -15.30 -20.19
CA LEU A 224 -34.99 -14.39 -19.25
C LEU A 224 -34.97 -12.95 -19.78
N ASP A 225 -33.84 -12.47 -20.30
CA ASP A 225 -33.73 -11.17 -20.98
C ASP A 225 -34.68 -11.06 -22.17
N LEU A 226 -34.77 -12.12 -22.98
CA LEU A 226 -35.71 -12.19 -24.08
C LEU A 226 -37.15 -12.13 -23.56
N GLY A 227 -37.47 -12.87 -22.50
CA GLY A 227 -38.81 -12.90 -21.91
C GLY A 227 -39.25 -11.54 -21.38
N ASP A 228 -38.33 -10.81 -20.75
CA ASP A 228 -38.57 -9.45 -20.24
C ASP A 228 -38.75 -8.44 -21.38
N THR A 229 -37.86 -8.47 -22.38
CA THR A 229 -37.93 -7.55 -23.52
C THR A 229 -39.11 -7.81 -24.45
N SER A 230 -39.55 -9.07 -24.56
CA SER A 230 -40.67 -9.46 -25.41
C SER A 230 -42.02 -9.48 -24.68
N GLU A 231 -42.07 -9.09 -23.40
CA GLU A 231 -43.25 -9.24 -22.52
C GLU A 231 -43.84 -10.66 -22.56
N ALA A 232 -42.99 -11.70 -22.67
CA ALA A 232 -43.44 -13.09 -22.75
C ALA A 232 -44.26 -13.51 -21.51
N ASN A 233 -43.95 -12.91 -20.35
CA ASN A 233 -44.71 -13.09 -19.11
C ASN A 233 -46.19 -12.68 -19.27
N ALA A 234 -46.49 -11.67 -20.10
CA ALA A 234 -47.87 -11.28 -20.39
C ALA A 234 -48.60 -12.34 -21.22
N VAL A 235 -47.89 -13.07 -22.08
CA VAL A 235 -48.45 -14.16 -22.88
C VAL A 235 -48.81 -15.36 -21.99
N GLU A 236 -47.99 -15.68 -21.00
CA GLU A 236 -48.28 -16.72 -20.00
C GLU A 236 -49.52 -16.36 -19.18
N GLU A 237 -49.62 -15.12 -18.71
CA GLU A 237 -50.80 -14.63 -18.00
C GLU A 237 -52.06 -14.62 -18.88
N MET A 238 -51.95 -14.24 -20.15
CA MET A 238 -53.05 -14.33 -21.12
C MET A 238 -53.52 -15.78 -21.32
N GLU A 239 -52.59 -16.73 -21.41
CA GLU A 239 -52.93 -18.16 -21.50
C GLU A 239 -53.76 -18.58 -20.30
N ARG A 240 -53.31 -18.25 -19.09
CA ARG A 240 -54.01 -18.56 -17.83
C ARG A 240 -55.40 -17.95 -17.78
N ILE A 241 -55.56 -16.71 -18.25
CA ILE A 241 -56.87 -16.03 -18.32
C ILE A 241 -57.79 -16.76 -19.31
N PHE A 242 -57.32 -17.06 -20.52
CA PHE A 242 -58.13 -17.70 -21.54
C PHE A 242 -58.49 -19.15 -21.20
N ASP A 243 -57.61 -19.89 -20.53
CA ASP A 243 -57.90 -21.26 -20.08
C ASP A 243 -58.95 -21.31 -18.97
N ASN A 244 -59.00 -20.29 -18.11
CA ASN A 244 -60.04 -20.17 -17.08
C ASN A 244 -61.33 -19.51 -17.59
N MET A 245 -61.30 -18.87 -18.75
CA MET A 245 -62.44 -18.14 -19.33
C MET A 245 -63.72 -18.97 -19.51
N PRO A 246 -63.69 -20.27 -19.90
CA PRO A 246 -64.91 -21.08 -19.99
C PRO A 246 -65.62 -21.28 -18.64
N LYS A 247 -64.85 -21.38 -17.54
CA LYS A 247 -65.42 -21.45 -16.19
C LYS A 247 -65.99 -20.09 -15.77
N ALA A 248 -65.25 -19.01 -16.05
CA ALA A 248 -65.71 -17.65 -15.80
C ALA A 248 -67.00 -17.31 -16.58
N LEU A 249 -67.15 -17.80 -17.82
CA LEU A 249 -68.36 -17.63 -18.61
C LEU A 249 -69.59 -18.23 -17.91
N ARG A 250 -69.49 -19.43 -17.32
CA ARG A 250 -70.62 -20.04 -16.60
C ARG A 250 -71.05 -19.17 -15.42
N LEU A 251 -70.10 -18.73 -14.61
CA LEU A 251 -70.36 -17.83 -13.48
C LEU A 251 -70.97 -16.50 -13.95
N MET A 252 -70.48 -15.95 -15.07
CA MET A 252 -71.01 -14.70 -15.62
C MET A 252 -72.43 -14.87 -16.19
N MET A 253 -72.77 -16.06 -16.72
CA MET A 253 -74.14 -16.38 -17.13
C MET A 253 -75.09 -16.40 -15.94
N ASP A 254 -74.66 -16.97 -14.81
CA ASP A 254 -75.43 -16.96 -13.56
C ASP A 254 -75.61 -15.53 -13.03
N VAL A 255 -74.53 -14.73 -13.03
CA VAL A 255 -74.60 -13.30 -12.68
C VAL A 255 -75.59 -12.56 -13.58
N ASN A 256 -75.62 -12.84 -14.88
CA ASN A 256 -76.57 -12.20 -15.79
C ASN A 256 -78.03 -12.60 -15.52
N VAL A 257 -78.29 -13.82 -15.05
CA VAL A 257 -79.64 -14.22 -14.60
C VAL A 257 -80.01 -13.48 -13.32
N LEU A 258 -79.12 -13.51 -12.32
CA LEU A 258 -79.32 -12.88 -11.02
C LEU A 258 -79.46 -11.36 -11.13
N GLU A 259 -78.70 -10.72 -12.00
CA GLU A 259 -78.76 -9.27 -12.23
C GLU A 259 -80.10 -8.86 -12.84
N LYS A 260 -80.63 -9.63 -13.81
CA LYS A 260 -81.98 -9.40 -14.37
C LYS A 260 -83.08 -9.65 -13.34
N GLU A 261 -82.96 -10.70 -12.55
CA GLU A 261 -83.90 -10.99 -11.47
C GLU A 261 -83.89 -9.88 -10.41
N LEU A 262 -82.69 -9.44 -9.99
CA LEU A 262 -82.51 -8.35 -9.05
C LEU A 262 -83.15 -7.06 -9.58
N ARG A 263 -82.90 -6.68 -10.84
CA ARG A 263 -83.57 -5.53 -11.49
C ARG A 263 -85.08 -5.64 -11.46
N PHE A 264 -85.62 -6.81 -11.78
CA PHE A 264 -87.05 -7.03 -11.79
C PHE A 264 -87.65 -6.92 -10.39
N LEU A 265 -87.04 -7.57 -9.39
CA LEU A 265 -87.48 -7.53 -8.00
C LEU A 265 -87.34 -6.13 -7.38
N THR A 266 -86.25 -5.41 -7.66
CA THR A 266 -86.08 -4.03 -7.20
C THR A 266 -87.06 -3.08 -7.89
N CYS A 267 -87.39 -3.29 -9.17
CA CYS A 267 -88.48 -2.53 -9.82
C CYS A 267 -89.82 -2.76 -9.10
N GLN A 268 -90.17 -4.02 -8.82
CA GLN A 268 -91.40 -4.33 -8.08
C GLN A 268 -91.41 -3.74 -6.68
N LEU A 269 -90.29 -3.84 -5.95
CA LEU A 269 -90.15 -3.25 -4.62
C LEU A 269 -90.29 -1.73 -4.68
N ARG A 270 -89.65 -1.08 -5.67
CA ARG A 270 -89.75 0.37 -5.89
C ARG A 270 -91.19 0.80 -6.15
N ASP A 271 -91.91 0.07 -6.98
CA ASP A 271 -93.32 0.36 -7.27
C ASP A 271 -94.22 0.08 -6.05
N GLY A 272 -93.96 -0.98 -5.29
CA GLY A 272 -94.64 -1.27 -4.03
C GLY A 272 -94.42 -0.19 -2.97
N VAL A 273 -93.17 0.27 -2.79
CA VAL A 273 -92.83 1.37 -1.86
C VAL A 273 -93.49 2.68 -2.29
N ARG A 274 -93.52 2.98 -3.60
CA ARG A 274 -94.28 4.12 -4.14
C ARG A 274 -95.77 4.00 -3.85
N GLY A 275 -96.33 2.80 -3.98
CA GLY A 275 -97.73 2.49 -3.61
C GLY A 275 -98.01 2.77 -2.14
N VAL A 276 -97.21 2.21 -1.23
CA VAL A 276 -97.34 2.44 0.23
C VAL A 276 -97.21 3.93 0.56
N ARG A 277 -96.25 4.63 -0.05
CA ARG A 277 -96.09 6.09 0.11
C ARG A 277 -97.39 6.81 -0.29
N ARG A 278 -97.95 6.48 -1.45
CA ARG A 278 -99.19 7.10 -1.96
C ARG A 278 -100.38 6.82 -1.05
N GLU A 279 -100.61 5.56 -0.69
CA GLU A 279 -101.74 5.16 0.16
C GLU A 279 -101.65 5.75 1.56
N ALA A 280 -100.47 5.70 2.21
CA ALA A 280 -100.26 6.30 3.53
C ALA A 280 -100.48 7.82 3.51
N THR A 281 -99.99 8.49 2.46
CA THR A 281 -100.21 9.94 2.28
C THR A 281 -101.69 10.24 2.08
N GLN A 282 -102.37 9.49 1.22
CA GLN A 282 -103.81 9.68 0.95
C GLN A 282 -104.68 9.41 2.17
N ALA A 283 -104.42 8.33 2.92
CA ALA A 283 -105.15 7.99 4.13
C ALA A 283 -104.97 9.06 5.24
N CYS A 284 -103.76 9.60 5.38
CA CYS A 284 -103.53 10.71 6.32
C CYS A 284 -104.22 12.01 5.90
N LEU A 285 -104.27 12.32 4.60
CA LEU A 285 -104.99 13.48 4.09
C LEU A 285 -106.50 13.36 4.31
N LEU A 286 -107.08 12.18 4.08
CA LEU A 286 -108.52 11.94 4.25
C LEU A 286 -108.97 11.94 5.71
N SER A 287 -108.14 11.43 6.64
CA SER A 287 -108.51 11.33 8.06
C SER A 287 -108.44 12.65 8.84
N ASN A 288 -107.76 13.68 8.30
CA ASN A 288 -107.58 15.02 8.89
C ASN A 288 -107.20 15.02 10.40
N ASN A 289 -106.50 13.99 10.87
CA ASN A 289 -106.10 13.85 12.26
C ASN A 289 -104.74 14.51 12.50
N LEU A 290 -104.60 15.30 13.57
CA LEU A 290 -103.36 15.98 13.94
C LEU A 290 -102.16 15.01 14.08
N ARG A 291 -102.39 13.78 14.57
CA ARG A 291 -101.34 12.75 14.67
C ARG A 291 -100.86 12.28 13.29
N CYS A 292 -101.77 12.11 12.33
CA CYS A 292 -101.41 11.68 10.96
C CYS A 292 -100.62 12.76 10.23
N ASN A 293 -101.02 14.02 10.37
CA ASN A 293 -100.28 15.16 9.81
C ASN A 293 -98.86 15.29 10.41
N LYS A 294 -98.70 15.02 11.72
CA LYS A 294 -97.38 14.93 12.35
C LYS A 294 -96.57 13.74 11.79
N PHE A 295 -97.18 12.58 11.62
CA PHE A 295 -96.52 11.40 11.04
C PHE A 295 -95.98 11.69 9.64
N ILE A 296 -96.78 12.25 8.73
CA ILE A 296 -96.32 12.56 7.36
C ILE A 296 -95.21 13.63 7.35
N ARG A 297 -95.24 14.61 8.27
CA ARG A 297 -94.21 15.66 8.35
C ARG A 297 -92.88 15.20 8.94
N TYR A 298 -92.92 14.33 9.95
CA TYR A 298 -91.72 13.89 10.67
C TYR A 298 -91.20 12.51 10.27
N SER A 299 -91.98 11.71 9.52
CA SER A 299 -91.52 10.42 9.00
C SER A 299 -90.82 10.58 7.65
N SER A 300 -89.85 9.71 7.40
CA SER A 300 -89.13 9.63 6.12
C SER A 300 -89.94 8.96 5.01
N ILE A 301 -91.24 8.70 5.21
CA ILE A 301 -92.08 7.97 4.25
C ILE A 301 -92.15 8.65 2.88
N GLN A 302 -92.01 9.98 2.85
CA GLN A 302 -92.00 10.77 1.62
C GLN A 302 -90.74 10.58 0.76
N TYR A 303 -89.66 10.05 1.33
CA TYR A 303 -88.36 9.91 0.67
C TYR A 303 -87.98 8.44 0.42
N MET A 304 -88.80 7.48 0.88
CA MET A 304 -88.50 6.04 0.79
C MET A 304 -88.29 5.57 -0.64
N ASP A 305 -89.06 6.09 -1.59
CA ASP A 305 -88.96 5.75 -3.01
C ASP A 305 -87.77 6.41 -3.71
N SER A 306 -87.20 7.47 -3.15
CA SER A 306 -86.04 8.19 -3.70
C SER A 306 -84.68 7.71 -3.19
N THR A 307 -84.65 6.68 -2.33
CA THR A 307 -83.39 6.20 -1.77
C THR A 307 -82.50 5.55 -2.86
N THR A 308 -81.20 5.75 -2.75
CA THR A 308 -80.20 5.30 -3.72
C THR A 308 -80.21 3.78 -3.91
N CYS A 309 -80.44 3.02 -2.85
CA CYS A 309 -80.48 1.56 -2.88
C CYS A 309 -81.66 0.99 -3.70
N LEU A 310 -82.71 1.77 -3.97
CA LEU A 310 -83.83 1.36 -4.83
C LEU A 310 -83.59 1.66 -6.33
N HIS A 311 -82.50 2.35 -6.66
CA HIS A 311 -82.18 2.76 -8.03
C HIS A 311 -80.94 2.01 -8.53
N ILE A 312 -81.09 0.70 -8.76
CA ILE A 312 -80.04 -0.14 -9.34
C ILE A 312 -79.94 -0.04 -10.87
N ASP A 313 -80.58 0.98 -11.45
CA ASP A 313 -80.59 1.23 -12.89
C ASP A 313 -79.16 1.47 -13.44
N GLN A 314 -78.25 1.95 -12.59
CA GLN A 314 -76.84 2.20 -12.90
C GLN A 314 -75.94 0.95 -12.88
N LEU A 315 -76.47 -0.23 -12.54
CA LEU A 315 -75.68 -1.46 -12.63
C LEU A 315 -75.22 -1.67 -14.09
N PRO A 316 -73.99 -2.16 -14.31
CA PRO A 316 -73.50 -2.44 -15.65
C PRO A 316 -74.29 -3.59 -16.28
N ASP A 317 -74.51 -3.51 -17.59
CA ASP A 317 -75.22 -4.55 -18.34
C ASP A 317 -74.35 -5.81 -18.44
N SER A 318 -74.78 -6.84 -17.73
CA SER A 318 -74.11 -8.13 -17.64
C SER A 318 -74.08 -8.88 -18.99
N THR A 319 -74.99 -8.56 -19.92
CA THR A 319 -75.09 -9.23 -21.23
C THR A 319 -73.86 -8.97 -22.10
N LEU A 320 -73.31 -7.75 -22.07
CA LEU A 320 -72.12 -7.37 -22.83
C LEU A 320 -70.91 -8.22 -22.46
N TYR A 321 -70.74 -8.55 -21.17
CA TYR A 321 -69.64 -9.37 -20.69
C TYR A 321 -69.81 -10.83 -21.10
N VAL A 322 -71.02 -11.38 -21.01
CA VAL A 322 -71.31 -12.75 -21.46
C VAL A 322 -71.06 -12.90 -22.97
N GLU A 323 -71.52 -11.95 -23.78
CA GLU A 323 -71.27 -11.94 -25.22
C GLU A 323 -69.80 -11.75 -25.57
N GLY A 324 -69.11 -10.84 -24.86
CA GLY A 324 -67.67 -10.65 -24.99
C GLY A 324 -66.90 -11.95 -24.71
N MET A 325 -67.16 -12.60 -23.58
CA MET A 325 -66.53 -13.88 -23.23
C MET A 325 -66.84 -14.99 -24.24
N LYS A 326 -68.09 -15.09 -24.73
CA LYS A 326 -68.44 -16.03 -25.81
C LYS A 326 -67.66 -15.78 -27.08
N LYS A 327 -67.51 -14.51 -27.51
CA LYS A 327 -66.73 -14.14 -28.69
C LYS A 327 -65.26 -14.57 -28.54
N LEU A 328 -64.65 -14.32 -27.39
CA LEU A 328 -63.25 -14.67 -27.10
C LEU A 328 -63.03 -16.19 -27.09
N ILE A 329 -63.95 -16.96 -26.50
CA ILE A 329 -63.92 -18.43 -26.50
C ILE A 329 -64.09 -18.97 -27.92
N ASN A 330 -65.06 -18.45 -28.68
CA ASN A 330 -65.32 -18.86 -30.06
C ASN A 330 -64.16 -18.54 -31.00
N ALA A 331 -63.45 -17.44 -30.76
CA ALA A 331 -62.24 -17.06 -31.48
C ALA A 331 -61.02 -17.94 -31.14
N LYS A 332 -61.13 -18.87 -30.19
CA LYS A 332 -60.07 -19.80 -29.77
C LYS A 332 -58.77 -19.10 -29.35
N LEU A 333 -58.87 -17.95 -28.68
CA LEU A 333 -57.69 -17.16 -28.26
C LEU A 333 -56.77 -17.91 -27.29
N SER A 334 -57.29 -18.85 -26.48
CA SER A 334 -56.47 -19.77 -25.67
C SER A 334 -55.44 -20.53 -26.54
N MET A 335 -55.82 -20.97 -27.74
CA MET A 335 -54.91 -21.68 -28.64
C MET A 335 -53.83 -20.75 -29.21
N VAL A 336 -54.15 -19.47 -29.44
CA VAL A 336 -53.18 -18.48 -29.91
C VAL A 336 -52.11 -18.24 -28.84
N ALA A 337 -52.51 -18.05 -27.58
CA ALA A 337 -51.59 -17.89 -26.46
C ALA A 337 -50.70 -19.14 -26.26
N LYS A 338 -51.30 -20.34 -26.29
CA LYS A 338 -50.55 -21.61 -26.23
C LYS A 338 -49.52 -21.76 -27.35
N ASN A 339 -49.91 -21.45 -28.59
CA ASN A 339 -49.00 -21.51 -29.73
C ASN A 339 -47.85 -20.48 -29.60
N ALA A 340 -48.12 -19.31 -29.03
CA ALA A 340 -47.08 -18.31 -28.76
C ALA A 340 -46.07 -18.81 -27.71
N LEU A 341 -46.53 -19.45 -26.63
CA LEU A 341 -45.66 -20.07 -25.63
C LEU A 341 -44.80 -21.21 -26.22
N LEU A 342 -45.38 -22.05 -27.09
CA LEU A 342 -44.62 -23.10 -27.79
C LEU A 342 -43.51 -22.51 -28.65
N ARG A 343 -43.79 -21.43 -29.40
CA ARG A 343 -42.76 -20.73 -30.19
C ARG A 343 -41.67 -20.12 -29.32
N LEU A 344 -42.00 -19.57 -28.15
CA LEU A 344 -41.01 -19.07 -27.20
C LEU A 344 -40.11 -20.21 -26.69
N GLN A 345 -40.69 -21.39 -26.43
CA GLN A 345 -39.92 -22.56 -26.04
C GLN A 345 -39.00 -23.06 -27.16
N ASP A 346 -39.44 -23.00 -28.42
CA ASP A 346 -38.59 -23.29 -29.58
C ASP A 346 -37.40 -22.33 -29.67
N VAL A 347 -37.62 -21.03 -29.38
CA VAL A 347 -36.54 -20.04 -29.32
C VAL A 347 -35.57 -20.34 -28.19
N LYS A 348 -36.05 -20.71 -27.00
CA LYS A 348 -35.19 -21.17 -25.88
C LYS A 348 -34.28 -22.32 -26.32
N ASN A 349 -34.85 -23.34 -26.97
CA ASN A 349 -34.12 -24.50 -27.44
C ASN A 349 -33.10 -24.12 -28.53
N ALA A 350 -33.44 -23.19 -29.41
CA ALA A 350 -32.53 -22.68 -30.44
C ALA A 350 -31.34 -21.93 -29.83
N ILE A 351 -31.57 -21.11 -28.81
CA ILE A 351 -30.53 -20.40 -28.04
C ILE A 351 -29.58 -21.42 -27.40
N SER A 352 -30.11 -22.40 -26.64
CA SER A 352 -29.31 -23.44 -26.00
C SER A 352 -28.47 -24.21 -27.02
N LYS A 353 -29.08 -24.64 -28.14
CA LYS A 353 -28.37 -25.37 -29.20
C LYS A 353 -27.26 -24.56 -29.85
N GLN A 354 -27.41 -23.24 -29.94
CA GLN A 354 -26.37 -22.39 -30.51
C GLN A 354 -25.25 -22.12 -29.50
N LEU A 355 -25.58 -21.95 -28.22
CA LEU A 355 -24.58 -21.83 -27.16
C LEU A 355 -23.80 -23.12 -26.96
N GLU A 356 -24.41 -24.30 -27.08
CA GLU A 356 -23.70 -25.59 -27.03
C GLU A 356 -22.60 -25.73 -28.10
N LYS A 357 -22.72 -25.01 -29.23
CA LYS A 357 -21.68 -24.99 -30.26
C LYS A 357 -20.53 -24.04 -29.94
N VAL A 358 -20.81 -22.96 -29.21
CA VAL A 358 -19.85 -21.87 -28.93
C VAL A 358 -19.17 -22.03 -27.57
N GLY A 359 -19.89 -22.60 -26.59
CA GLY A 359 -19.45 -22.77 -25.21
C GLY A 359 -18.19 -23.63 -25.07
N PRO A 360 -18.16 -24.87 -25.61
CA PRO A 360 -16.98 -25.73 -25.47
C PRO A 360 -15.70 -25.14 -26.10
N PRO A 361 -15.71 -24.56 -27.31
CA PRO A 361 -14.55 -23.84 -27.86
C PRO A 361 -14.09 -22.66 -27.00
N LEU A 362 -15.02 -21.91 -26.41
CA LEU A 362 -14.71 -20.79 -25.53
C LEU A 362 -14.04 -21.27 -24.23
N ILE A 363 -14.61 -22.27 -23.55
CA ILE A 363 -14.05 -22.91 -22.36
C ILE A 363 -12.66 -23.50 -22.66
N THR A 364 -12.50 -24.13 -23.82
CA THR A 364 -11.20 -24.66 -24.26
C THR A 364 -10.17 -23.54 -24.43
N SER A 365 -10.57 -22.39 -24.97
CA SER A 365 -9.69 -21.23 -25.16
C SER A 365 -9.31 -20.59 -23.83
N LEU A 366 -10.25 -20.52 -22.87
CA LEU A 366 -10.00 -20.05 -21.50
C LEU A 366 -8.99 -20.94 -20.78
N ASN A 367 -9.16 -22.27 -20.86
CA ASN A 367 -8.22 -23.23 -20.28
C ASN A 367 -6.81 -23.12 -20.90
N LYS A 368 -6.72 -22.94 -22.23
CA LYS A 368 -5.43 -22.66 -22.87
C LYS A 368 -4.80 -21.37 -22.36
N GLY A 369 -5.59 -20.33 -22.13
CA GLY A 369 -5.14 -19.08 -21.50
C GLY A 369 -4.54 -19.33 -20.12
N ARG A 370 -5.22 -20.12 -19.28
CA ARG A 370 -4.74 -20.51 -17.94
C ARG A 370 -3.38 -21.19 -18.01
N ASP A 371 -3.24 -22.15 -18.92
CA ASP A 371 -2.00 -22.91 -19.05
C ASP A 371 -0.82 -22.00 -19.51
N VAL A 372 -1.09 -21.01 -20.39
CA VAL A 372 -0.09 -20.01 -20.80
C VAL A 372 0.30 -19.09 -19.64
N PHE A 373 -0.68 -18.57 -18.87
CA PHE A 373 -0.38 -17.73 -17.71
C PHE A 373 0.40 -18.49 -16.63
N MET A 374 0.06 -19.74 -16.37
CA MET A 374 0.79 -20.60 -15.46
C MET A 374 2.22 -20.91 -15.95
N PHE A 375 2.41 -21.05 -17.26
CA PHE A 375 3.74 -21.21 -17.84
C PHE A 375 4.60 -19.96 -17.65
N GLU A 376 4.07 -18.77 -17.91
CA GLU A 376 4.80 -17.51 -17.71
C GLU A 376 5.08 -17.24 -16.22
N ALA A 377 4.13 -17.55 -15.32
CA ALA A 377 4.34 -17.46 -13.88
C ALA A 377 5.52 -18.34 -13.42
N ASN A 378 5.57 -19.60 -13.91
CA ASN A 378 6.68 -20.51 -13.62
C ASN A 378 8.02 -20.02 -14.18
N LYS A 379 8.02 -19.39 -15.36
CA LYS A 379 9.23 -18.81 -15.95
C LYS A 379 9.75 -17.64 -15.10
N ILE A 380 8.85 -16.77 -14.62
CA ILE A 380 9.22 -15.67 -13.72
C ILE A 380 9.75 -16.22 -12.39
N ARG A 381 9.09 -17.22 -11.78
CA ARG A 381 9.58 -17.90 -10.58
C ARG A 381 10.99 -18.45 -10.78
N ASN A 382 11.24 -19.17 -11.87
CA ASN A 382 12.56 -19.72 -12.16
C ASN A 382 13.62 -18.64 -12.39
N LEU A 383 13.26 -17.47 -12.93
CA LEU A 383 14.17 -16.33 -13.06
C LEU A 383 14.48 -15.74 -11.67
N ILE A 384 13.46 -15.56 -10.84
CA ILE A 384 13.61 -15.05 -9.46
C ILE A 384 14.50 -15.99 -8.65
N GLU A 385 14.29 -17.31 -8.71
CA GLU A 385 15.11 -18.30 -8.01
C GLU A 385 16.61 -18.21 -8.41
N ARG A 386 16.89 -17.97 -9.70
CA ARG A 386 18.27 -17.74 -10.15
C ARG A 386 18.86 -16.45 -9.59
N ILE A 387 18.09 -15.36 -9.59
CA ILE A 387 18.53 -14.07 -9.04
C ILE A 387 18.76 -14.18 -7.53
N VAL A 388 17.86 -14.83 -6.80
CA VAL A 388 17.99 -15.08 -5.35
C VAL A 388 19.26 -15.88 -5.05
N SER A 389 19.51 -16.93 -5.84
CA SER A 389 20.74 -17.73 -5.72
C SER A 389 22.00 -16.90 -5.99
N ASP A 390 21.99 -16.09 -7.05
CA ASP A 390 23.09 -15.21 -7.42
C ASP A 390 23.37 -14.15 -6.35
N ILE A 391 22.32 -13.46 -5.86
CA ILE A 391 22.42 -12.51 -4.74
C ILE A 391 23.02 -13.18 -3.51
N HIS A 392 22.58 -14.39 -3.18
CA HIS A 392 23.11 -15.11 -2.02
C HIS A 392 24.60 -15.45 -2.17
N PHE A 393 25.01 -15.99 -3.32
CA PHE A 393 26.41 -16.32 -3.60
C PHE A 393 27.30 -15.07 -3.70
N ASN A 394 26.82 -14.00 -4.33
CA ASN A 394 27.55 -12.74 -4.45
C ASN A 394 27.70 -12.04 -3.11
N THR A 395 26.67 -12.08 -2.26
CA THR A 395 26.75 -11.57 -0.88
C THR A 395 27.75 -12.36 -0.06
N LEU A 396 27.74 -13.69 -0.15
CA LEU A 396 28.74 -14.53 0.53
C LEU A 396 30.17 -14.20 0.07
N ARG A 397 30.37 -14.02 -1.24
CA ARG A 397 31.67 -13.69 -1.82
C ARG A 397 32.14 -12.28 -1.42
N SER A 398 31.26 -11.30 -1.50
CA SER A 398 31.50 -9.92 -1.07
C SER A 398 31.80 -9.85 0.42
N SER A 399 30.99 -10.47 1.27
CA SER A 399 31.21 -10.51 2.72
C SER A 399 32.55 -11.15 3.09
N LYS A 400 32.99 -12.18 2.36
CA LYS A 400 34.32 -12.79 2.54
C LYS A 400 35.46 -11.88 2.06
N SER A 401 35.28 -11.17 0.95
CA SER A 401 36.26 -10.20 0.47
C SER A 401 36.45 -9.06 1.47
N PHE A 402 35.35 -8.53 2.02
CA PHE A 402 35.38 -7.53 3.07
C PHE A 402 36.09 -8.04 4.34
N GLU A 403 35.87 -9.29 4.72
CA GLU A 403 36.58 -9.92 5.84
C GLU A 403 38.08 -10.03 5.59
N GLY A 404 38.50 -10.47 4.40
CA GLY A 404 39.92 -10.53 4.03
C GLY A 404 40.60 -9.15 3.97
N LEU A 405 39.89 -8.11 3.52
CA LEU A 405 40.36 -6.73 3.57
C LEU A 405 40.47 -6.23 5.02
N TYR A 406 39.48 -6.52 5.85
CA TYR A 406 39.48 -6.15 7.27
C TYR A 406 40.64 -6.81 8.02
N GLU A 407 40.86 -8.12 7.84
CA GLU A 407 41.96 -8.82 8.50
C GLU A 407 43.33 -8.24 8.13
N LYS A 408 43.54 -7.90 6.85
CA LYS A 408 44.82 -7.33 6.39
C LYS A 408 45.01 -5.86 6.82
N PHE A 409 43.99 -5.02 6.71
CA PHE A 409 44.14 -3.59 6.99
C PHE A 409 43.85 -3.21 8.43
N ALA A 410 42.83 -3.79 9.06
CA ALA A 410 42.37 -3.34 10.37
C ALA A 410 43.35 -3.72 11.48
N VAL A 411 43.95 -4.92 11.40
CA VAL A 411 44.91 -5.38 12.42
C VAL A 411 46.15 -4.48 12.45
N ASP A 412 46.74 -4.19 11.30
CA ASP A 412 47.93 -3.34 11.22
C ASP A 412 47.61 -1.87 11.52
N ARG A 413 46.51 -1.35 10.96
CA ARG A 413 46.04 0.03 11.23
C ARG A 413 45.76 0.26 12.70
N SER A 414 45.03 -0.63 13.35
CA SER A 414 44.62 -0.47 14.76
C SER A 414 45.85 -0.52 15.68
N ARG A 415 46.81 -1.41 15.42
CA ARG A 415 48.09 -1.47 16.15
C ARG A 415 48.92 -0.20 15.98
N ILE A 416 49.07 0.28 14.75
CA ILE A 416 49.83 1.51 14.45
C ILE A 416 49.16 2.72 15.11
N ASN A 417 47.84 2.86 14.98
CA ASN A 417 47.11 3.98 15.56
C ASN A 417 47.14 3.95 17.09
N LEU A 418 47.04 2.77 17.70
CA LEU A 418 47.19 2.60 19.15
C LEU A 418 48.60 2.97 19.62
N ALA A 419 49.64 2.56 18.90
CA ALA A 419 51.02 2.94 19.20
C ALA A 419 51.24 4.46 19.11
N ILE A 420 50.69 5.11 18.07
CA ILE A 420 50.75 6.57 17.90
C ILE A 420 49.99 7.28 19.03
N CYS A 421 48.80 6.80 19.41
CA CYS A 421 48.03 7.37 20.51
C CYS A 421 48.80 7.28 21.84
N ILE A 422 49.45 6.15 22.14
CA ILE A 422 50.29 5.99 23.33
C ILE A 422 51.47 6.97 23.31
N LEU A 423 52.15 7.10 22.17
CA LEU A 423 53.28 8.02 22.02
C LEU A 423 52.84 9.49 22.19
N LEU A 424 51.68 9.87 21.66
CA LEU A 424 51.11 11.21 21.87
C LEU A 424 50.75 11.46 23.33
N ILE A 425 50.16 10.49 24.02
CA ILE A 425 49.87 10.59 25.46
C ILE A 425 51.17 10.76 26.26
N LEU A 426 52.23 10.03 25.91
CA LEU A 426 53.55 10.18 26.54
C LEU A 426 54.12 11.58 26.34
N ILE A 427 54.03 12.15 25.14
CA ILE A 427 54.44 13.53 24.86
C ILE A 427 53.63 14.51 25.69
N VAL A 428 52.31 14.32 25.79
CA VAL A 428 51.44 15.17 26.61
C VAL A 428 51.85 15.12 28.09
N ILE A 429 52.17 13.94 28.63
CA ILE A 429 52.66 13.79 30.00
C ILE A 429 53.98 14.56 30.19
N LEU A 430 54.93 14.44 29.25
CA LEU A 430 56.20 15.18 29.30
C LEU A 430 55.98 16.70 29.23
N LEU A 431 55.04 17.16 28.41
CA LEU A 431 54.69 18.59 28.31
C LEU A 431 54.00 19.11 29.58
N ILE A 432 53.17 18.29 30.23
CA ILE A 432 52.55 18.63 31.52
C ILE A 432 53.63 18.74 32.61
N VAL A 433 54.59 17.80 32.67
CA VAL A 433 55.73 17.87 33.60
C VAL A 433 56.58 19.11 33.32
N ALA A 434 56.86 19.42 32.05
CA ALA A 434 57.59 20.63 31.67
C ALA A 434 56.84 21.92 32.05
N LEU A 435 55.51 21.94 31.94
CA LEU A 435 54.68 23.06 32.37
C LEU A 435 54.71 23.24 33.89
N ILE A 436 54.60 22.15 34.65
CA ILE A 436 54.68 22.18 36.13
C ILE A 436 56.06 22.68 36.57
N LEU A 437 57.14 22.14 36.01
CA LEU A 437 58.51 22.58 36.31
C LEU A 437 58.75 24.03 35.88
N GLY A 438 58.20 24.47 34.75
CA GLY A 438 58.32 25.83 34.24
C GLY A 438 57.52 26.88 35.04
N CYS A 439 56.39 26.49 35.63
CA CYS A 439 55.53 27.36 36.43
C CYS A 439 55.94 27.41 37.92
N PHE A 440 56.41 26.30 38.51
CA PHE A 440 56.63 26.19 39.96
C PHE A 440 58.10 26.29 40.42
N LEU A 441 59.11 26.05 39.58
CA LEU A 441 60.52 26.12 40.04
C LEU A 441 61.19 27.48 39.73
N SER A 442 61.71 28.14 40.77
CA SER A 442 62.64 29.26 40.61
C SER A 442 63.94 28.76 39.96
N LYS A 443 64.59 29.61 39.15
CA LYS A 443 65.72 29.28 38.25
C LYS A 443 66.89 28.51 38.91
N GLY A 444 66.98 28.49 40.25
CA GLY A 444 68.06 27.82 41.00
C GLY A 444 67.85 26.31 41.22
N LEU A 445 66.60 25.84 41.38
CA LEU A 445 66.35 24.42 41.74
C LEU A 445 66.18 23.51 40.51
N ALA A 446 65.70 24.07 39.38
CA ALA A 446 65.47 23.30 38.14
C ALA A 446 66.78 22.85 37.48
N ALA A 447 67.88 23.57 37.69
CA ALA A 447 69.19 23.19 37.17
C ALA A 447 69.83 22.03 37.95
N LEU A 448 69.42 21.80 39.21
CA LEU A 448 69.93 20.72 40.06
C LEU A 448 69.22 19.38 39.80
N LEU A 449 67.96 19.40 39.35
CA LEU A 449 67.16 18.19 39.07
C LEU A 449 67.29 17.66 37.63
N LEU A 450 67.96 18.39 36.73
CA LEU A 450 68.26 17.93 35.36
C LEU A 450 69.68 17.36 35.22
N PHE A 451 70.51 17.45 36.27
CA PHE A 451 71.89 16.96 36.32
C PHE A 451 72.13 15.92 37.42
N TRP A 452 71.05 15.37 37.98
CA TRP A 452 70.98 14.06 38.63
C TRP A 452 69.85 13.28 37.96
#